data_AF-A0A9I9EGN6-F1
#
_entry.id   AF-A0A9I9EGN6-F1
#
_cell.length_a   1.000
_cell.length_b   1.000
_cell.length_c   1.000
_cell.angle_alpha   90.00
_cell.angle_beta   90.00
_cell.angle_gamma   90.00
#
_symmetry.space_group_name_H-M   'P 1'
#
loop_
_entity.id
_entity.type
_entity.pdbx_description
1 polymer ?
#
loop_
_entity_poly.entity_id
_entity_poly.type
_entity_poly.pdbx_seq_one_letter_code
_entity_poly.pdbx_strand_id
1 'polypeptide(L)'
;MNRFVEHQMLMTFKEFWADCHRRFKKYSNPKEDCANLPNVLVGRHEDWHFLCNHYMSRAFQEQSPTNKAARQKLPYNHSSGSKSFLQRQ
;
A
#
# COMPACT_ATOMS: atom_id res chain seq x y z
N MET A 1 -6.88 22.56 -7.32
CA MET A 1 -6.47 21.41 -8.16
C MET A 1 -7.77 20.78 -8.68
N ASN A 2 -7.86 20.38 -9.95
CA ASN A 2 -9.15 19.98 -10.55
C ASN A 2 -9.56 18.58 -10.04
N ARG A 3 -10.84 18.40 -9.65
CA ARG A 3 -11.39 17.14 -9.09
C ARG A 3 -11.11 15.92 -9.98
N PHE A 4 -11.03 16.15 -11.29
CA PHE A 4 -10.66 15.13 -12.27
C PHE A 4 -9.21 14.65 -12.12
N VAL A 5 -8.27 15.57 -11.92
CA VAL A 5 -6.85 15.26 -11.73
C VAL A 5 -6.63 14.51 -10.42
N GLU A 6 -7.28 14.94 -9.34
CA GLU A 6 -7.22 14.25 -8.05
C GLU A 6 -7.79 12.83 -8.14
N HIS A 7 -8.89 12.65 -8.87
CA HIS A 7 -9.50 11.34 -9.08
C HIS A 7 -8.59 10.41 -9.88
N GLN A 8 -8.00 10.92 -10.97
CA GLN A 8 -7.04 10.16 -11.80
C GLN A 8 -5.81 9.76 -10.98
N MET A 9 -5.21 10.69 -10.23
CA MET A 9 -4.07 10.39 -9.37
C MET A 9 -4.40 9.34 -8.30
N LEU A 10 -5.59 9.42 -7.67
CA LEU A 10 -6.03 8.45 -6.68
C LEU A 10 -6.23 7.06 -7.30
N MET A 11 -6.79 6.99 -8.51
CA MET A 11 -6.99 5.72 -9.24
C MET A 11 -5.66 5.08 -9.62
N THR A 12 -4.76 5.84 -10.25
CA THR A 12 -3.41 5.35 -10.59
C THR A 12 -2.64 4.89 -9.35
N PHE A 13 -2.75 5.61 -8.23
CA PHE A 13 -2.12 5.22 -6.97
C PHE A 13 -2.68 3.89 -6.42
N LYS A 14 -4.00 3.70 -6.47
CA LYS A 14 -4.64 2.44 -6.04
C LYS A 14 -4.22 1.26 -6.90
N GLU A 15 -4.16 1.44 -8.23
CA GLU A 15 -3.71 0.41 -9.16
C GLU A 15 -2.25 0.03 -8.89
N PHE A 16 -1.38 1.02 -8.74
CA PHE A 16 0.03 0.81 -8.37
C PHE A 16 0.15 0.00 -7.07
N TRP A 17 -0.59 0.37 -6.02
CA TRP A 17 -0.51 -0.34 -4.74
C TRP A 17 -1.07 -1.76 -4.81
N ALA A 18 -2.16 -1.97 -5.56
CA ALA A 18 -2.74 -3.29 -5.77
C ALA A 18 -1.78 -4.22 -6.53
N ASP A 19 -1.09 -3.71 -7.55
CA ASP A 19 -0.08 -4.46 -8.30
C ASP A 19 1.13 -4.80 -7.44
N CYS A 20 1.64 -3.84 -6.67
CA CYS A 20 2.68 -4.06 -5.68
C CYS A 20 2.30 -5.16 -4.68
N HIS A 21 1.11 -5.12 -4.10
CA HIS A 21 0.66 -6.14 -3.16
C HIS A 21 0.49 -7.53 -3.80
N ARG A 22 -0.04 -7.59 -5.03
CA ARG A 22 -0.16 -8.85 -5.79
C ARG A 22 1.21 -9.47 -6.06
N ARG A 23 2.20 -8.65 -6.44
CA ARG A 23 3.59 -9.07 -6.68
C ARG A 23 4.27 -9.55 -5.41
N PHE A 24 4.15 -8.78 -4.33
CA PHE A 24 4.67 -9.17 -3.02
C PHE A 24 4.18 -10.56 -2.58
N LYS A 25 2.90 -10.85 -2.80
CA LYS A 25 2.32 -12.18 -2.50
C LYS A 25 2.84 -13.29 -3.42
N LYS A 26 3.20 -12.98 -4.66
CA LYS A 26 3.64 -13.95 -5.67
C LYS A 26 5.14 -14.25 -5.60
N TYR A 27 5.94 -13.22 -5.34
CA TYR A 27 7.40 -13.24 -5.44
C TYR A 27 8.04 -12.69 -4.16
N SER A 28 7.62 -13.14 -2.98
CA SER A 28 8.10 -12.61 -1.68
C SER A 28 9.62 -12.63 -1.46
N ASN A 29 10.40 -13.09 -2.45
CA ASN A 29 11.83 -12.94 -2.59
C ASN A 29 12.18 -11.67 -3.43
N PRO A 30 12.71 -10.61 -2.83
CA PRO A 30 13.01 -9.34 -3.51
C PRO A 30 13.94 -9.50 -4.72
N LYS A 31 14.85 -10.48 -4.69
CA LYS A 31 15.85 -10.69 -5.74
C LYS A 31 15.24 -11.11 -7.09
N GLU A 32 14.18 -11.92 -7.10
CA GLU A 32 13.52 -12.37 -8.34
C GLU A 32 12.59 -11.31 -8.94
N ASP A 33 12.02 -10.44 -8.11
CA ASP A 33 11.07 -9.42 -8.56
C ASP A 33 11.75 -8.16 -9.12
N CYS A 34 13.01 -7.90 -8.74
CA CYS A 34 13.84 -6.84 -9.35
C CYS A 34 14.10 -7.08 -10.84
N ALA A 35 14.22 -8.34 -11.25
CA ALA A 35 14.49 -8.72 -12.63
C ALA A 35 13.26 -8.61 -13.55
N ASN A 36 12.05 -8.58 -12.97
CA ASN A 36 10.76 -8.56 -13.68
C ASN A 36 9.93 -7.32 -13.34
N LEU A 37 10.62 -6.23 -12.96
CA LEU A 37 9.98 -4.98 -12.61
C LEU A 37 9.50 -4.29 -13.91
N PRO A 38 8.20 -3.96 -14.04
CA PRO A 38 7.67 -3.34 -15.24
C PRO A 38 8.30 -1.96 -15.40
N ASN A 39 8.45 -1.51 -16.65
CA ASN A 39 9.04 -0.21 -16.98
C ASN A 39 8.35 0.98 -16.27
N VAL A 40 7.08 0.83 -15.86
CA VAL A 40 6.33 1.79 -15.03
C VAL A 40 6.99 2.08 -13.67
N LEU A 41 7.83 1.18 -13.17
CA LEU A 41 8.56 1.32 -11.90
C LEU A 41 10.06 1.54 -12.10
N VAL A 42 10.51 1.71 -13.35
CA VAL A 42 11.88 2.17 -13.63
C VAL A 42 12.03 3.55 -12.98
N GLY A 43 12.96 3.66 -12.03
CA GLY A 43 13.16 4.86 -11.20
C GLY A 43 12.50 4.81 -9.81
N ARG A 44 11.69 3.79 -9.49
CA ARG A 44 11.11 3.56 -8.14
C ARG A 44 11.62 2.26 -7.50
N HIS A 45 12.78 1.81 -7.94
CA HIS A 45 13.33 0.54 -7.50
C HIS A 45 13.64 0.53 -6.00
N GLU A 46 14.16 1.64 -5.49
CA GLU A 46 14.50 1.83 -4.08
C GLU A 46 13.25 1.81 -3.20
N ASP A 47 12.16 2.47 -3.64
CA ASP A 47 10.87 2.42 -2.96
C ASP A 47 10.34 0.99 -2.85
N TRP A 48 10.46 0.22 -3.94
CA TRP A 48 10.05 -1.19 -3.96
C TRP A 48 10.87 -2.04 -2.96
N HIS A 49 12.20 -1.90 -2.98
CA HIS A 49 13.09 -2.58 -2.04
C HIS A 49 12.77 -2.21 -0.59
N PHE A 50 12.56 -0.92 -0.31
CA PHE A 50 12.20 -0.45 1.03
C PHE A 50 10.89 -1.09 1.51
N LEU A 51 9.85 -1.09 0.66
CA LEU A 51 8.55 -1.69 1.00
C LEU A 51 8.69 -3.19 1.27
N CYS A 52 9.40 -3.93 0.41
CA CYS A 52 9.66 -5.35 0.62
C CYS A 52 10.38 -5.60 1.95
N ASN A 53 11.48 -4.89 2.22
CA ASN A 53 12.22 -5.04 3.47
C ASN A 53 11.36 -4.69 4.70
N HIS A 54 10.57 -3.62 4.62
CA HIS A 54 9.68 -3.22 5.70
C HIS A 54 8.62 -4.27 6.01
N TYR A 55 7.89 -4.74 5.00
CA TYR A 55 6.81 -5.73 5.18
C TYR A 55 7.33 -7.13 5.52
N MET A 56 8.55 -7.48 5.10
CA MET A 56 9.21 -8.73 5.47
C MET A 56 9.90 -8.65 6.84
N SER A 57 10.04 -7.46 7.42
CA SER A 57 10.69 -7.31 8.72
C SER A 57 9.91 -8.03 9.81
N ARG A 58 10.65 -8.72 10.69
CA ARG A 58 10.07 -9.41 11.85
C ARG A 58 9.25 -8.46 12.73
N ALA A 59 9.76 -7.25 12.94
CA ALA A 59 9.07 -6.20 13.70
C ALA A 59 7.68 -5.88 13.12
N PHE A 60 7.57 -5.72 11.79
CA PHE A 60 6.28 -5.50 11.14
C PHE A 60 5.37 -6.72 11.25
N GLN A 61 5.90 -7.92 11.01
CA GLN A 61 5.13 -9.16 11.06
C GLN A 61 4.55 -9.44 12.46
N GLU A 62 5.33 -9.18 13.51
CA GLU A 62 4.90 -9.35 14.90
C GLU A 62 3.90 -8.26 15.34
N GLN A 63 4.07 -7.02 14.86
CA GLN A 63 3.19 -5.90 15.21
C GLN A 63 1.85 -5.91 14.44
N SER A 64 1.84 -6.48 13.23
CA SER A 64 0.67 -6.46 12.33
C SER A 64 -0.60 -7.10 12.95
N PRO A 65 -0.56 -8.29 13.58
CA PRO A 65 -1.71 -8.87 14.28
C PRO A 65 -2.27 -7.96 15.37
N THR A 66 -1.40 -7.35 16.17
CA THR A 66 -1.80 -6.43 17.25
C THR A 66 -2.49 -5.19 16.69
N ASN A 67 -1.95 -4.61 15.61
CA ASN A 67 -2.57 -3.48 14.92
C ASN A 67 -3.95 -3.84 14.34
N LYS A 68 -4.10 -5.05 13.81
CA LYS A 68 -5.39 -5.55 13.30
C LYS A 68 -6.42 -5.68 14.42
N ALA A 69 -6.04 -6.28 15.55
CA ALA A 69 -6.91 -6.41 16.73
C ALA A 69 -7.29 -5.04 17.31
N ALA A 70 -6.34 -4.11 17.38
CA ALA A 70 -6.60 -2.74 17.83
C ALA A 70 -7.60 -2.02 16.91
N ARG A 71 -7.44 -2.14 15.57
CA ARG A 71 -8.38 -1.57 14.59
C ARG A 71 -9.78 -2.18 14.70
N GLN A 72 -9.89 -3.48 14.96
CA GLN A 72 -11.19 -4.16 15.15
C GLN A 72 -11.94 -3.66 16.39
N LYS A 73 -11.22 -3.17 17.40
CA LYS A 73 -11.81 -2.61 18.63
C LYS A 73 -12.26 -1.16 18.46
N LEU A 74 -11.97 -0.50 17.34
CA LEU A 74 -12.41 0.87 17.12
C LEU A 74 -13.95 0.89 16.92
N PRO A 75 -14.66 1.81 17.61
CA PRO A 75 -16.12 1.91 17.53
C PRO A 75 -16.62 2.36 16.15
N TYR A 76 -15.71 2.79 15.27
CA TYR A 76 -16.02 3.25 13.92
C TYR A 76 -15.19 2.51 12.87
N ASN A 77 -15.87 1.99 11.85
CA ASN A 77 -15.21 1.43 10.68
C ASN A 77 -14.71 2.57 9.78
N HIS A 78 -13.41 2.86 9.82
CA HIS A 78 -12.76 3.79 8.89
C HIS A 78 -12.70 3.14 7.48
N SER A 79 -13.82 3.12 6.77
CA SER A 79 -13.94 2.57 5.41
C SER A 79 -13.69 3.62 4.31
N SER A 80 -13.43 4.88 4.65
CA SER A 80 -13.48 6.01 3.70
C SER A 80 -12.19 6.81 3.57
N GLY A 81 -11.06 6.16 3.28
CA GLY A 81 -9.83 6.86 2.89
C GLY A 81 -9.51 8.09 3.75
N SER A 82 -9.09 9.20 3.12
CA SER A 82 -8.68 10.45 3.77
C SER A 82 -9.82 11.43 4.10
N LYS A 83 -11.09 11.06 3.94
CA LYS A 83 -12.20 12.00 4.22
C LYS A 83 -12.46 12.12 5.72
N SER A 84 -12.47 13.35 6.23
CA SER A 84 -12.78 13.62 7.63
C SER A 84 -14.27 13.42 7.90
N PHE A 85 -14.61 13.13 9.15
CA PHE A 85 -16.00 12.92 9.59
C PHE A 85 -16.91 14.12 9.27
N LEU A 86 -16.37 15.34 9.31
CA LEU A 86 -17.09 16.58 8.99
C LEU A 86 -17.44 16.74 7.50
N GLN A 87 -16.74 16.04 6.60
CA GLN A 87 -17.03 16.06 5.17
C GLN A 87 -18.15 15.09 4.76
N ARG A 88 -18.85 14.49 5.74
CA ARG A 88 -19.94 13.52 5.53
C ARG A 88 -21.34 14.07 5.85
N GLN A 89 -21.48 15.37 6.12
CA GLN A 89 -22.78 16.04 6.14
C GLN A 89 -23.27 16.36 4.74
#